data_AF-A0A946MWD3-F1
#
_entry.id   AF-A0A946MWD3-F1
#
_cell.length_a   1.000
_cell.length_b   1.000
_cell.length_c   1.000
_cell.angle_alpha   90.00
_cell.angle_beta   90.00
_cell.angle_gamma   90.00
#
_symmetry.space_group_name_H-M   'P 1'
#
loop_
_entity.id
_entity.type
_entity.pdbx_description
1 polymer ?
#
loop_
_entity_poly.entity_id
_entity_poly.type
_entity_poly.pdbx_seq_one_letter_code
_entity_poly.pdbx_strand_id
1 'polypeptide(L)'
;MDAGLPLSGRIIFVMLLLCLLVASTLGLLLYLKVAPYWGLVDHPTDRGLHAQPTVVGAGIVPVSLLAALVALGPPVDGAQIVAVFLALLTVIGLIDDRWGLASSLRLLCYLAVGLLTPWLMFPESPMSGVALIAVGVGVAWCINLFNFMDGADGLATAQLLSVSVGLGLMAHFGLSDNSGWVEWCAWAAMCGLPLLWLNWPPAKLFMGDAGAIPLGFFLAVLGLV
;
A
#
# COMPACT_ATOMS: atom_id res chain seq x y z
N MET A 1 23.76 -16.25 12.47
CA MET A 1 23.78 -16.34 13.95
C MET A 1 22.54 -15.63 14.44
N ASP A 2 21.54 -16.42 14.85
CA ASP A 2 20.24 -15.97 15.30
C ASP A 2 20.34 -15.19 16.62
N ALA A 3 20.54 -13.88 16.52
CA ALA A 3 20.11 -12.97 17.58
C ALA A 3 18.66 -12.59 17.30
N GLY A 4 17.75 -13.59 17.32
CA GLY A 4 16.32 -13.31 17.28
C GLY A 4 15.96 -12.36 18.42
N LEU A 5 14.99 -11.46 18.19
CA LEU A 5 14.57 -10.47 19.18
C LEU A 5 14.40 -11.11 20.56
N PRO A 6 14.83 -10.44 21.66
CA PRO A 6 14.57 -10.91 23.01
C PRO A 6 13.08 -11.16 23.18
N LEU A 7 12.69 -12.06 24.09
CA LEU A 7 11.28 -12.48 24.28
C LEU A 7 10.33 -11.28 24.43
N SER A 8 10.79 -10.22 25.11
CA SER A 8 10.08 -8.93 25.23
C SER A 8 9.86 -8.24 23.88
N GLY A 9 10.87 -8.22 22.99
CA GLY A 9 10.78 -7.65 21.64
C GLY A 9 9.79 -8.41 20.76
N ARG A 10 9.78 -9.75 20.84
CA ARG A 10 8.80 -10.59 20.10
C ARG A 10 7.37 -10.32 20.56
N ILE A 11 7.16 -10.18 21.87
CA ILE A 11 5.84 -9.85 22.44
C ILE A 11 5.40 -8.48 21.96
N ILE A 12 6.25 -7.46 22.03
CA ILE A 12 5.94 -6.10 21.56
C ILE A 12 5.56 -6.11 20.08
N PHE A 13 6.33 -6.84 19.25
CA PHE A 13 6.05 -6.95 17.82
C PHE A 13 4.69 -7.60 17.55
N VAL A 14 4.37 -8.72 18.20
CA VAL A 14 3.06 -9.38 18.06
C VAL A 14 1.92 -8.48 18.54
N MET A 15 2.10 -7.79 19.67
CA MET A 15 1.11 -6.83 20.18
C MET A 15 0.87 -5.69 19.18
N LEU A 16 1.93 -5.16 18.57
CA LEU A 16 1.81 -4.15 17.52
C LEU A 16 0.99 -4.67 16.34
N LEU A 17 1.29 -5.87 15.82
CA LEU A 17 0.53 -6.48 14.72
C LEU A 17 -0.97 -6.63 15.05
N LEU A 18 -1.29 -7.07 16.27
CA LEU A 18 -2.68 -7.15 16.73
C LEU A 18 -3.34 -5.77 16.84
N CYS A 19 -2.62 -4.77 17.34
CA CYS A 19 -3.10 -3.39 17.39
C CYS A 19 -3.38 -2.84 15.98
N LEU A 20 -2.55 -3.15 14.99
CA LEU A 20 -2.77 -2.75 13.59
C LEU A 20 -4.00 -3.41 12.99
N LEU A 21 -4.17 -4.71 13.22
CA LEU A 21 -5.35 -5.43 12.76
C LEU A 21 -6.63 -4.80 13.34
N VAL A 22 -6.64 -4.52 14.64
CA VAL A 22 -7.77 -3.88 15.33
C VAL A 22 -7.98 -2.45 14.82
N ALA A 23 -6.93 -1.63 14.74
CA ALA A 23 -7.02 -0.25 14.28
C ALA A 23 -7.53 -0.15 12.84
N SER A 24 -7.01 -0.99 11.94
CA SER A 24 -7.48 -1.03 10.55
C SER A 24 -8.93 -1.51 10.47
N THR A 25 -9.31 -2.55 11.23
CA THR A 25 -10.70 -3.03 11.26
C THR A 25 -11.66 -1.94 11.73
N LEU A 26 -11.37 -1.31 12.88
CA LEU A 26 -12.22 -0.24 13.42
C LEU A 26 -12.25 0.98 12.50
N GLY A 27 -11.11 1.34 11.91
CA GLY A 27 -11.00 2.43 10.95
C GLY A 27 -11.85 2.19 9.70
N LEU A 28 -11.82 0.99 9.12
CA LEU A 28 -12.65 0.64 7.97
C LEU A 28 -14.15 0.58 8.30
N LEU A 29 -14.50 0.04 9.48
CA LEU A 29 -15.89 0.05 9.95
C LEU A 29 -16.43 1.46 10.19
N LEU A 30 -15.58 2.38 10.65
CA LEU A 30 -15.90 3.80 10.75
C LEU A 30 -16.00 4.43 9.35
N TYR A 31 -15.04 4.13 8.47
CA TYR A 31 -15.00 4.66 7.10
C TYR A 31 -16.26 4.30 6.31
N LEU A 32 -16.75 3.06 6.44
CA LEU A 32 -18.04 2.63 5.87
C LEU A 32 -19.22 3.54 6.23
N LYS A 33 -19.19 4.14 7.43
CA LYS A 33 -20.24 5.06 7.89
C LYS A 33 -20.01 6.49 7.44
N VAL A 34 -18.76 6.92 7.33
CA VAL A 34 -18.41 8.33 7.11
C VAL A 34 -18.27 8.67 5.63
N ALA A 35 -17.67 7.79 4.83
CA ALA A 35 -17.38 8.03 3.41
C ALA A 35 -18.60 8.41 2.55
N PRO A 36 -19.82 7.87 2.78
CA PRO A 36 -21.01 8.32 2.05
C PRO A 36 -21.32 9.81 2.22
N TYR A 37 -21.06 10.38 3.40
CA TYR A 37 -21.26 11.81 3.65
C TYR A 37 -20.26 12.71 2.91
N TRP A 38 -19.15 12.14 2.45
CA TRP A 38 -18.14 12.82 1.62
C TRP A 38 -18.38 12.63 0.12
N GLY A 39 -19.38 11.84 -0.26
CA GLY A 39 -19.65 11.49 -1.65
C GLY A 39 -18.68 10.46 -2.22
N LEU A 40 -18.03 9.66 -1.37
CA LEU A 40 -17.14 8.56 -1.76
C LEU A 40 -17.95 7.26 -1.86
N VAL A 41 -18.82 7.23 -2.87
CA VAL A 41 -19.66 6.07 -3.21
C VAL A 41 -19.59 5.85 -4.70
N ASP A 42 -19.20 4.65 -5.11
CA ASP A 42 -19.27 4.23 -6.51
C ASP A 42 -20.66 3.67 -6.82
N HIS A 43 -21.23 4.10 -7.93
CA HIS A 43 -22.59 3.76 -8.34
C HIS A 43 -22.52 2.77 -9.51
N PRO A 44 -23.32 1.69 -9.51
CA PRO A 44 -23.33 0.70 -10.58
C PRO A 44 -23.49 1.36 -11.96
N THR A 45 -22.60 1.02 -12.88
CA THR A 45 -22.72 1.38 -14.29
C THR A 45 -23.14 0.17 -15.11
N ASP A 46 -23.67 0.37 -16.32
CA ASP A 46 -24.08 -0.72 -17.23
C ASP A 46 -22.93 -1.68 -17.62
N ARG A 47 -21.68 -1.32 -17.30
CA ARG A 47 -20.46 -2.12 -17.53
C ARG A 47 -19.85 -2.70 -16.25
N GLY A 48 -20.38 -2.35 -15.07
CA GLY A 48 -19.82 -2.73 -13.77
C GLY A 48 -20.22 -4.15 -13.33
N LEU A 49 -19.35 -4.80 -12.55
CA LEU A 49 -19.59 -6.14 -12.00
C LEU A 49 -20.43 -6.13 -10.71
N HIS A 50 -20.78 -4.94 -10.19
CA HIS A 50 -21.46 -4.77 -8.91
C HIS A 50 -22.86 -4.18 -9.12
N ALA A 51 -23.85 -4.71 -8.41
CA ALA A 51 -25.25 -4.34 -8.58
C ALA A 51 -25.76 -3.31 -7.54
N GLN A 52 -24.93 -2.93 -6.57
CA GLN A 52 -25.30 -2.05 -5.45
C GLN A 52 -24.30 -0.88 -5.34
N PRO A 53 -24.73 0.30 -4.89
CA PRO A 53 -23.81 1.38 -4.53
C PRO A 53 -22.85 0.93 -3.43
N THR A 54 -21.55 1.16 -3.64
CA THR A 54 -20.50 0.65 -2.75
C THR A 54 -19.56 1.78 -2.35
N VAL A 55 -19.15 1.79 -1.08
CA VAL A 55 -18.19 2.80 -0.57
C VAL A 55 -16.84 2.66 -1.27
N VAL A 56 -16.21 3.75 -1.71
CA VAL A 56 -14.90 3.75 -2.38
C VAL A 56 -13.84 4.53 -1.59
N GLY A 57 -12.56 4.30 -1.89
CA GLY A 57 -11.42 4.98 -1.27
C GLY A 57 -11.07 4.49 0.13
N ALA A 58 -11.57 3.31 0.54
CA ALA A 58 -11.36 2.77 1.88
C ALA A 58 -9.88 2.42 2.17
N GLY A 59 -9.05 2.33 1.12
CA GLY A 59 -7.61 2.15 1.22
C GLY A 59 -6.87 3.25 1.98
N ILE A 60 -7.48 4.44 2.16
CA ILE A 60 -6.92 5.49 3.04
C ILE A 60 -6.64 4.98 4.46
N VAL A 61 -7.46 4.08 4.99
CA VAL A 61 -7.31 3.55 6.35
C VAL A 61 -6.03 2.71 6.48
N PRO A 62 -5.85 1.60 5.74
CA PRO A 62 -4.62 0.80 5.86
C PRO A 62 -3.37 1.57 5.43
N VAL A 63 -3.45 2.45 4.43
CA VAL A 63 -2.28 3.18 3.95
C VAL A 63 -1.84 4.26 4.93
N SER A 64 -2.77 4.98 5.56
CA SER A 64 -2.41 6.00 6.56
C SER A 64 -1.71 5.38 7.77
N LEU A 65 -2.18 4.22 8.25
CA LEU A 65 -1.50 3.43 9.29
C LEU A 65 -0.12 2.97 8.84
N LEU A 66 -0.02 2.39 7.63
CA LEU A 66 1.25 1.92 7.08
C LEU A 66 2.26 3.06 6.94
N ALA A 67 1.85 4.20 6.38
CA ALA A 67 2.70 5.38 6.22
C ALA A 67 3.21 5.91 7.57
N ALA A 68 2.36 5.95 8.59
CA ALA A 68 2.75 6.36 9.93
C ALA A 68 3.79 5.42 10.55
N LEU A 69 3.62 4.10 10.40
CA LEU A 69 4.61 3.14 10.89
C LEU A 69 5.92 3.19 10.11
N VAL A 70 5.86 3.33 8.78
CA VAL A 70 7.06 3.47 7.95
C VAL A 70 7.82 4.74 8.33
N ALA A 71 7.13 5.84 8.65
CA ALA A 71 7.76 7.08 9.09
C ALA A 71 8.39 7.00 10.49
N LEU A 72 7.76 6.28 11.41
CA LEU A 72 8.11 6.24 12.84
C LEU A 72 8.84 4.96 13.27
N GLY A 73 8.96 4.00 12.37
CA GLY A 73 9.46 2.66 12.60
C GLY A 73 10.98 2.58 12.71
N PRO A 74 11.54 1.35 12.68
CA PRO A 74 12.98 1.14 12.63
C PRO A 74 13.62 1.93 11.49
N PRO A 75 14.85 2.44 11.67
CA PRO A 75 15.55 3.19 10.65
C PRO A 75 15.88 2.26 9.47
N VAL A 76 15.13 2.43 8.38
CA VAL A 76 15.37 1.82 7.07
C VAL A 76 15.71 2.95 6.11
N ASP A 77 16.72 2.74 5.26
CA ASP A 77 17.11 3.74 4.29
C ASP A 77 15.94 4.10 3.37
N GLY A 78 15.68 5.40 3.23
CA GLY A 78 14.55 5.91 2.44
C GLY A 78 13.17 5.79 3.11
N ALA A 79 13.05 5.29 4.35
CA ALA A 79 11.76 5.12 5.05
C ALA A 79 10.88 6.39 5.03
N GLN A 80 11.47 7.54 5.36
CA GLN A 80 10.74 8.82 5.39
C GLN A 80 10.23 9.22 4.01
N ILE A 81 11.00 8.95 2.95
CA ILE A 81 10.59 9.22 1.56
C ILE A 81 9.42 8.31 1.18
N VAL A 82 9.50 7.02 1.51
CA VAL A 82 8.41 6.06 1.28
C VAL A 82 7.14 6.49 2.00
N ALA A 83 7.23 6.89 3.27
CA ALA A 83 6.07 7.35 4.04
C ALA A 83 5.44 8.62 3.43
N VAL A 84 6.25 9.58 2.99
CA VAL A 84 5.76 10.80 2.33
C VAL A 84 5.06 10.45 1.01
N PHE A 85 5.64 9.55 0.20
CA PHE A 85 5.02 9.12 -1.06
C PHE A 85 3.76 8.30 -0.84
N LEU A 86 3.69 7.44 0.18
CA LEU A 86 2.45 6.78 0.58
C LEU A 86 1.35 7.80 0.89
N ALA A 87 1.63 8.78 1.76
CA ALA A 87 0.68 9.81 2.13
C ALA A 87 0.25 10.66 0.92
N LEU A 88 1.21 11.08 0.09
CA LEU A 88 0.95 11.87 -1.11
C LEU A 88 0.06 11.13 -2.11
N LEU A 89 0.40 9.87 -2.43
CA LEU A 89 -0.34 9.05 -3.37
C LEU A 89 -1.74 8.69 -2.84
N THR A 90 -1.91 8.47 -1.53
CA THR A 90 -3.24 8.33 -0.93
C THR A 90 -4.09 9.57 -1.11
N VAL A 91 -3.53 10.77 -0.91
CA VAL A 91 -4.26 12.03 -1.11
C VAL A 91 -4.65 12.18 -2.58
N ILE A 92 -3.73 11.93 -3.51
CA ILE A 92 -4.02 11.98 -4.96
C ILE A 92 -5.12 10.96 -5.32
N GLY A 93 -5.03 9.74 -4.80
CA GLY A 93 -6.02 8.70 -5.04
C GLY A 93 -7.40 9.05 -4.47
N LEU A 94 -7.47 9.67 -3.30
CA LEU A 94 -8.74 10.13 -2.72
C LEU A 94 -9.38 11.27 -3.52
N ILE A 95 -8.54 12.14 -4.10
CA ILE A 95 -9.00 13.18 -5.04
C ILE A 95 -9.56 12.50 -6.31
N ASP A 96 -8.89 11.46 -6.83
CA ASP A 96 -9.35 10.69 -7.99
C ASP A 96 -10.69 9.99 -7.72
N ASP A 97 -10.78 9.27 -6.59
CA ASP A 97 -12.00 8.56 -6.16
C ASP A 97 -13.20 9.52 -6.04
N ARG A 98 -12.97 10.78 -5.65
CA ARG A 98 -14.05 11.75 -5.43
C ARG A 98 -14.46 12.53 -6.69
N TRP A 99 -13.49 12.93 -7.51
CA TRP A 99 -13.72 13.89 -8.59
C TRP A 99 -13.40 13.35 -9.97
N GLY A 100 -12.65 12.26 -10.06
CA GLY A 100 -12.12 11.73 -11.32
C GLY A 100 -11.07 12.66 -11.92
N LEU A 101 -9.82 12.21 -11.94
CA LEU A 101 -8.71 12.87 -12.62
C LEU A 101 -8.55 12.31 -14.03
N ALA A 102 -7.98 13.13 -14.91
CA ALA A 102 -7.59 12.68 -16.23
C ALA A 102 -6.50 11.59 -16.12
N SER A 103 -6.61 10.54 -16.93
CA SER A 103 -5.62 9.44 -16.95
C SER A 103 -4.19 9.92 -17.23
N SER A 104 -4.02 11.01 -17.98
CA SER A 104 -2.72 11.64 -18.23
C SER A 104 -2.10 12.24 -16.97
N LEU A 105 -2.91 12.85 -16.10
CA LEU A 105 -2.45 13.42 -14.83
C LEU A 105 -2.03 12.29 -13.87
N ARG A 106 -2.84 11.23 -13.79
CA ARG A 106 -2.51 10.03 -13.01
C ARG A 106 -1.17 9.43 -13.44
N LEU A 107 -0.99 9.21 -14.74
CA LEU A 107 0.26 8.68 -15.29
C LEU A 107 1.46 9.60 -14.97
N LEU A 108 1.29 10.91 -15.07
CA LEU A 108 2.35 11.87 -14.71
C LEU A 108 2.72 11.76 -13.23
N CYS A 109 1.75 11.62 -12.33
CA CYS A 109 2.00 11.41 -10.90
C CYS A 109 2.77 10.11 -10.65
N TYR A 110 2.38 9.00 -11.30
CA TYR A 110 3.05 7.70 -11.12
C TYR A 110 4.49 7.74 -11.64
N LEU A 111 4.70 8.37 -12.81
CA LEU A 111 6.04 8.58 -13.36
C LEU A 111 6.88 9.49 -12.49
N ALA A 112 6.33 10.58 -11.96
CA ALA A 112 7.08 11.49 -11.09
C ALA A 112 7.54 10.78 -9.81
N VAL A 113 6.63 10.11 -9.10
CA VAL A 113 6.97 9.34 -7.88
C VAL A 113 7.93 8.21 -8.23
N GLY A 114 7.63 7.42 -9.26
CA GLY A 114 8.46 6.30 -9.69
C GLY A 114 9.88 6.74 -10.05
N LEU A 115 10.03 7.78 -10.87
CA LEU A 115 11.33 8.31 -11.27
C LEU A 115 12.10 8.95 -10.12
N LEU A 116 11.45 9.57 -9.12
CA LEU A 116 12.15 10.15 -7.97
C LEU A 116 12.59 9.10 -6.95
N THR A 117 11.86 8.00 -6.83
CA THR A 117 12.07 6.97 -5.81
C THR A 117 13.51 6.44 -5.76
N PRO A 118 14.10 5.92 -6.84
CA PRO A 118 15.44 5.33 -6.76
C PRO A 118 16.53 6.37 -6.46
N TRP A 119 16.36 7.63 -6.87
CA TRP A 119 17.32 8.70 -6.60
C TRP A 119 17.26 9.20 -5.15
N LEU A 120 16.08 9.21 -4.57
CA LEU A 120 15.87 9.67 -3.19
C LEU A 120 16.17 8.57 -2.18
N MET A 121 15.80 7.32 -2.47
CA MET A 121 16.02 6.19 -1.56
C MET A 121 17.45 5.66 -1.61
N PHE A 122 18.09 5.69 -2.78
CA PHE A 122 19.44 5.13 -2.98
C PHE A 122 20.38 6.18 -3.62
N PRO A 123 20.63 7.32 -2.95
CA PRO A 123 21.42 8.41 -3.53
C PRO A 123 22.87 8.02 -3.84
N GLU A 124 23.42 7.07 -3.07
CA GLU A 124 24.78 6.55 -3.23
C GLU A 124 24.85 5.29 -4.12
N SER A 125 23.77 4.99 -4.86
CA SER A 125 23.71 3.80 -5.71
C SER A 125 24.77 3.86 -6.83
N PRO A 126 25.53 2.77 -7.07
CA PRO A 126 26.48 2.71 -8.18
C PRO A 126 25.80 2.54 -9.55
N MET A 127 24.48 2.47 -9.60
CA MET A 127 23.71 2.28 -10.84
C MET A 127 23.87 3.48 -11.78
N SER A 128 23.91 3.21 -13.09
CA SER A 128 23.91 4.27 -14.09
C SER A 128 22.58 5.03 -14.08
N GLY A 129 22.59 6.30 -14.51
CA GLY A 129 21.35 7.09 -14.61
C GLY A 129 20.27 6.43 -15.49
N VAL A 130 20.67 5.69 -16.54
CA VAL A 130 19.74 4.92 -17.38
C VAL A 130 19.09 3.79 -16.59
N ALA A 131 19.88 3.07 -15.77
CA ALA A 131 19.34 2.01 -14.93
C ALA A 131 18.38 2.57 -13.87
N LEU A 132 18.70 3.72 -13.25
CA LEU A 132 17.81 4.40 -12.30
C LEU A 132 16.49 4.85 -12.96
N ILE A 133 16.55 5.36 -14.20
CA ILE A 133 15.34 5.67 -14.98
C ILE A 133 14.52 4.40 -15.24
N ALA A 134 15.16 3.30 -15.66
CA ALA A 134 14.46 2.05 -15.91
C ALA A 134 13.77 1.50 -14.64
N VAL A 135 14.45 1.56 -13.49
CA VAL A 135 13.86 1.22 -12.18
C VAL A 135 12.66 2.11 -11.90
N GLY A 136 12.79 3.43 -12.07
CA GLY A 136 11.70 4.36 -11.79
C GLY A 136 10.47 4.18 -12.70
N VAL A 137 10.69 3.86 -13.98
CA VAL A 137 9.61 3.46 -14.90
C VAL A 137 8.98 2.14 -14.45
N GLY A 138 9.77 1.18 -13.98
CA GLY A 138 9.27 -0.07 -13.39
C GLY A 138 8.37 0.17 -12.18
N VAL A 139 8.75 1.07 -11.28
CA VAL A 139 7.91 1.49 -10.14
C VAL A 139 6.59 2.09 -10.62
N ALA A 140 6.64 3.03 -11.56
CA ALA A 140 5.44 3.65 -12.13
C ALA A 140 4.51 2.61 -12.80
N TRP A 141 5.09 1.62 -13.47
CA TRP A 141 4.36 0.51 -14.08
C TRP A 141 3.69 -0.37 -13.02
N CYS A 142 4.38 -0.71 -11.93
CA CYS A 142 3.81 -1.47 -10.81
C CYS A 142 2.64 -0.73 -10.15
N ILE A 143 2.75 0.59 -9.96
CA ILE A 143 1.64 1.43 -9.47
C ILE A 143 0.40 1.27 -10.37
N ASN A 144 0.60 1.44 -11.67
CA ASN A 144 -0.49 1.34 -12.64
C ASN A 144 -1.07 -0.08 -12.74
N LEU A 145 -0.21 -1.10 -12.70
CA LEU A 145 -0.63 -2.50 -12.72
C LEU A 145 -1.51 -2.83 -11.51
N PHE A 146 -1.05 -2.48 -10.30
CA PHE A 146 -1.79 -2.76 -9.08
C PHE A 146 -3.13 -2.02 -9.06
N ASN A 147 -3.15 -0.76 -9.50
CA ASN A 147 -4.39 -0.01 -9.67
C ASN A 147 -5.37 -0.67 -10.65
N PHE A 148 -4.87 -1.23 -11.76
CA PHE A 148 -5.71 -1.97 -12.70
C PHE A 148 -6.31 -3.25 -12.08
N MET A 149 -5.62 -3.89 -11.14
CA MET A 149 -6.10 -5.10 -10.45
C MET A 149 -7.23 -4.83 -9.44
N ASP A 150 -7.43 -3.57 -9.00
CA ASP A 150 -8.50 -3.22 -8.05
C ASP A 150 -9.90 -3.18 -8.70
N GLY A 151 -10.00 -3.49 -10.00
CA GLY A 151 -11.27 -3.61 -10.72
C GLY A 151 -12.10 -4.86 -10.42
N ALA A 152 -11.62 -5.76 -9.55
CA ALA A 152 -12.33 -6.97 -9.14
C ALA A 152 -12.30 -7.14 -7.62
N ASP A 153 -13.46 -7.45 -7.02
CA ASP A 153 -13.66 -7.68 -5.58
C ASP A 153 -12.56 -8.59 -4.99
N GLY A 154 -11.77 -8.05 -4.07
CA GLY A 154 -10.77 -8.78 -3.31
C GLY A 154 -9.48 -9.10 -4.05
N LEU A 155 -9.36 -8.85 -5.37
CA LEU A 155 -8.18 -9.23 -6.15
C LEU A 155 -6.92 -8.46 -5.73
N ALA A 156 -6.98 -7.13 -5.76
CA ALA A 156 -5.85 -6.28 -5.36
C ALA A 156 -5.46 -6.50 -3.89
N THR A 157 -6.44 -6.68 -2.99
CA THR A 157 -6.13 -6.94 -1.59
C THR A 157 -5.52 -8.33 -1.38
N ALA A 158 -5.98 -9.36 -2.10
CA ALA A 158 -5.37 -10.68 -2.05
C ALA A 158 -3.93 -10.65 -2.58
N GLN A 159 -3.66 -9.86 -3.63
CA GLN A 159 -2.31 -9.60 -4.14
C GLN A 159 -1.42 -8.92 -3.09
N LEU A 160 -1.92 -7.88 -2.41
CA LEU A 160 -1.19 -7.21 -1.33
C LEU A 160 -0.75 -8.21 -0.27
N LEU A 161 -1.68 -9.06 0.19
CA LEU A 161 -1.40 -10.04 1.24
C LEU A 161 -0.42 -11.11 0.77
N SER A 162 -0.62 -11.67 -0.42
CA SER A 162 0.23 -12.74 -0.93
C SER A 162 1.65 -12.27 -1.20
N VAL A 163 1.83 -11.09 -1.81
CA VAL A 163 3.16 -10.50 -2.06
C VAL A 163 3.84 -10.10 -0.75
N SER A 164 3.12 -9.43 0.16
CA SER A 164 3.71 -9.02 1.44
C SER A 164 4.15 -10.23 2.28
N VAL A 165 3.33 -11.29 2.35
CA VAL A 165 3.70 -12.52 3.05
C VAL A 165 4.88 -13.20 2.35
N GLY A 166 4.86 -13.31 1.02
CA GLY A 166 5.94 -13.92 0.25
C GLY A 166 7.28 -13.21 0.44
N LEU A 167 7.32 -11.90 0.23
CA LEU A 167 8.52 -11.08 0.43
C LEU A 167 8.97 -11.08 1.90
N GLY A 168 8.04 -11.01 2.85
CA GLY A 168 8.36 -11.09 4.27
C GLY A 168 8.99 -12.41 4.69
N LEU A 169 8.53 -13.54 4.12
CA LEU A 169 9.15 -14.85 4.33
C LEU A 169 10.54 -14.92 3.69
N MET A 170 10.71 -14.41 2.46
CA MET A 170 12.02 -14.35 1.81
C MET A 170 13.02 -13.54 2.65
N ALA A 171 12.61 -12.36 3.13
CA ALA A 171 13.41 -11.52 4.01
C ALA A 171 13.76 -12.22 5.33
N HIS A 172 12.78 -12.90 5.95
CA HIS A 172 12.99 -13.63 7.20
C HIS A 172 14.02 -14.77 7.07
N PHE A 173 14.05 -15.47 5.93
CA PHE A 173 15.00 -16.54 5.66
C PHE A 173 16.36 -16.04 5.14
N GLY A 174 16.65 -14.74 5.24
CA GLY A 174 17.97 -14.17 4.96
C GLY A 174 18.24 -13.91 3.49
N LEU A 175 17.19 -13.78 2.66
CA LEU A 175 17.35 -13.27 1.29
C LEU A 175 17.40 -11.73 1.23
N SER A 176 17.32 -11.06 2.38
CA SER A 176 17.53 -9.62 2.53
C SER A 176 18.45 -9.34 3.73
N ASP A 177 19.36 -8.38 3.58
CA ASP A 177 20.31 -8.01 4.65
C ASP A 177 19.72 -7.05 5.71
N ASN A 178 18.52 -6.52 5.49
CA ASN A 178 17.91 -5.51 6.35
C ASN A 178 16.64 -6.06 7.02
N SER A 179 16.68 -6.18 8.35
CA SER A 179 15.59 -6.73 9.14
C SER A 179 14.29 -5.94 8.95
N GLY A 180 14.39 -4.61 8.75
CA GLY A 180 13.28 -3.66 8.61
C GLY A 180 12.22 -4.02 7.56
N TRP A 181 12.61 -4.78 6.54
CA TRP A 181 11.73 -5.22 5.47
C TRP A 181 10.72 -6.28 5.94
N VAL A 182 11.11 -7.11 6.91
CA VAL A 182 10.20 -8.09 7.51
C VAL A 182 9.08 -7.36 8.25
N GLU A 183 9.39 -6.31 9.01
CA GLU A 183 8.37 -5.50 9.68
C GLU A 183 7.45 -4.79 8.67
N TRP A 184 8.00 -4.20 7.61
CA TRP A 184 7.20 -3.51 6.59
C TRP A 184 6.22 -4.45 5.89
N CYS A 185 6.68 -5.65 5.52
CA CYS A 185 5.84 -6.70 4.96
C CYS A 185 4.73 -7.12 5.93
N ALA A 186 5.07 -7.35 7.20
CA ALA A 186 4.11 -7.72 8.23
C ALA A 186 3.07 -6.62 8.49
N TRP A 187 3.49 -5.35 8.52
CA TRP A 187 2.61 -4.21 8.71
C TRP A 187 1.64 -4.03 7.54
N ALA A 188 2.13 -4.12 6.29
CA ALA A 188 1.27 -4.06 5.12
C ALA A 188 0.24 -5.19 5.11
N ALA A 189 0.65 -6.41 5.46
CA ALA A 189 -0.26 -7.54 5.59
C ALA A 189 -1.33 -7.31 6.68
N MET A 190 -0.94 -6.87 7.87
CA MET A 190 -1.88 -6.68 8.98
C MET A 190 -2.81 -5.47 8.80
N CYS A 191 -2.31 -4.39 8.20
CA CYS A 191 -3.15 -3.24 7.85
C CYS A 191 -4.15 -3.62 6.75
N GLY A 192 -3.72 -4.37 5.72
CA GLY A 192 -4.55 -4.77 4.58
C GLY A 192 -5.52 -5.93 4.84
N LEU A 193 -5.29 -6.78 5.84
CA LEU A 193 -6.10 -7.99 6.06
C LEU A 193 -7.61 -7.70 6.27
N PRO A 194 -8.02 -6.71 7.10
CA PRO A 194 -9.44 -6.38 7.26
C PRO A 194 -10.08 -5.84 5.99
N LEU A 195 -9.29 -5.19 5.11
CA LEU A 195 -9.76 -4.73 3.81
C LEU A 195 -10.19 -5.91 2.95
N LEU A 196 -9.46 -7.04 2.98
CA LEU A 196 -9.83 -8.23 2.22
C LEU A 196 -11.21 -8.74 2.64
N TRP A 197 -11.48 -8.80 3.94
CA TRP A 197 -12.76 -9.30 4.45
C TRP A 197 -13.94 -8.41 4.06
N LEU A 198 -13.74 -7.10 3.95
CA LEU A 198 -14.79 -6.14 3.59
C LEU A 198 -14.90 -5.94 2.07
N ASN A 199 -13.84 -6.24 1.32
CA ASN A 199 -13.77 -6.15 -0.13
C ASN A 199 -14.00 -7.51 -0.84
N TRP A 200 -14.17 -8.61 -0.08
CA TRP A 200 -14.48 -9.92 -0.64
C TRP A 200 -15.86 -9.94 -1.30
N PRO A 201 -16.05 -10.64 -2.44
CA PRO A 201 -17.34 -10.65 -3.13
C PRO A 201 -18.48 -11.23 -2.26
N PRO A 202 -19.64 -10.55 -2.14
CA PRO A 202 -19.94 -9.21 -2.65
C PRO A 202 -19.31 -8.10 -1.78
N ALA A 203 -18.54 -7.20 -2.39
CA ALA A 203 -17.82 -6.15 -1.67
C ALA A 203 -18.75 -5.15 -0.94
N LYS A 204 -18.37 -4.79 0.29
CA LYS A 204 -19.02 -3.73 1.09
C LYS A 204 -18.36 -2.37 0.91
N LEU A 205 -17.07 -2.40 0.55
CA LEU A 205 -16.24 -1.24 0.22
C LEU A 205 -15.19 -1.65 -0.80
N PHE A 206 -14.74 -0.68 -1.60
CA PHE A 206 -13.61 -0.79 -2.49
C PHE A 206 -12.38 -0.12 -1.89
N MET A 207 -11.22 -0.68 -2.19
CA MET A 207 -9.94 -0.07 -1.85
C MET A 207 -9.85 1.33 -2.48
N GLY A 208 -10.21 1.44 -3.76
CA GLY A 208 -10.19 2.69 -4.52
C GLY A 208 -8.77 3.15 -4.81
N ASP A 209 -8.65 4.22 -5.58
CA ASP A 209 -7.37 4.80 -5.97
C ASP A 209 -6.60 5.31 -4.74
N ALA A 210 -7.29 5.73 -3.67
CA ALA A 210 -6.70 6.10 -2.39
C ALA A 210 -5.88 4.96 -1.71
N GLY A 211 -6.16 3.70 -2.05
CA GLY A 211 -5.38 2.55 -1.60
C GLY A 211 -4.52 1.93 -2.69
N ALA A 212 -5.09 1.70 -3.88
CA ALA A 212 -4.45 0.89 -4.90
C ALA A 212 -3.16 1.55 -5.44
N ILE A 213 -3.18 2.87 -5.62
CA ILE A 213 -2.01 3.64 -6.08
C ILE A 213 -0.85 3.56 -5.07
N PRO A 214 -1.02 3.99 -3.80
CA PRO A 214 0.07 3.94 -2.81
C PRO A 214 0.49 2.52 -2.45
N LEU A 215 -0.41 1.53 -2.41
CA LEU A 215 -0.04 0.14 -2.14
C LEU A 215 0.72 -0.50 -3.31
N GLY A 216 0.35 -0.17 -4.55
CA GLY A 216 1.14 -0.54 -5.73
C GLY A 216 2.54 0.04 -5.68
N PHE A 217 2.68 1.30 -5.26
CA PHE A 217 3.99 1.92 -4.99
C PHE A 217 4.76 1.18 -3.89
N PHE A 218 4.10 0.89 -2.76
CA PHE A 218 4.73 0.20 -1.64
C PHE A 218 5.28 -1.17 -2.01
N LEU A 219 4.48 -1.98 -2.70
CA LEU A 219 4.91 -3.30 -3.17
C LEU A 219 6.04 -3.22 -4.19
N ALA A 220 6.05 -2.19 -5.04
CA ALA A 220 7.16 -1.95 -5.94
C ALA A 220 8.45 -1.66 -5.17
N VAL A 221 8.38 -0.80 -4.13
CA VAL A 221 9.51 -0.49 -3.25
C VAL A 221 10.02 -1.72 -2.53
N LEU A 222 9.13 -2.56 -1.97
CA LEU A 222 9.53 -3.82 -1.33
C LEU A 222 10.28 -4.76 -2.28
N GLY A 223 10.03 -4.69 -3.59
CA GLY A 223 10.73 -5.49 -4.58
C GLY A 223 12.07 -4.93 -5.06
N LEU A 224 12.45 -3.71 -4.64
CA LEU A 224 13.74 -3.09 -5.01
C LEU A 224 14.89 -3.48 -4.07
N VAL A 225 14.59 -4.11 -2.93
CA VAL A 225 15.48 -4.30 -1.78
C VAL A 225 15.49 -5.74 -1.33
#